data_AF-F3FVU3-F1
#
_entry.id   AF-F3FVU3-F1
#
_cell.length_a   1.000
_cell.length_b   1.000
_cell.length_c   1.000
_cell.angle_alpha   90.00
_cell.angle_beta   90.00
_cell.angle_gamma   90.00
#
_symmetry.space_group_name_H-M   'P 1'
#
loop_
_entity.id
_entity.type
_entity.pdbx_description
1 polymer ?
#
loop_
_entity_poly.entity_id
_entity_poly.type
_entity_poly.pdbx_seq_one_letter_code
_entity_poly.pdbx_strand_id
1 'polypeptide(L)' 'MQKNITSLGLLNWDDLKFFLEVARTRKVSSAARRLGVDYTTVSRRINSLETSLGTLLFEKSRNNGFIMTA' A
#
# COMPACT_ATOMS: atom_id res chain seq x y z
N MET A 1 -0.15 17.05 17.91
CA MET A 1 1.16 16.91 17.22
C MET A 1 0.97 16.15 15.91
N GLN A 2 0.42 16.79 14.89
CA GLN A 2 0.33 16.23 13.54
C GLN A 2 1.46 16.85 12.71
N LYS A 3 2.55 16.10 12.54
CA LYS A 3 3.60 16.48 11.62
C LYS A 3 3.10 16.20 10.20
N ASN A 4 2.42 17.20 9.61
CA ASN A 4 2.19 17.31 8.17
C ASN A 4 3.55 17.51 7.48
N ILE A 5 4.35 16.44 7.40
CA ILE A 5 5.61 16.46 6.66
C ILE A 5 5.24 16.12 5.22
N THR A 6 5.15 17.20 4.45
CA THR A 6 5.43 17.24 3.02
C THR A 6 4.25 16.96 2.09
N SER A 7 3.51 18.03 1.86
CA SER A 7 3.00 18.38 0.54
C SER A 7 4.15 18.42 -0.49
N LEU A 8 4.47 17.28 -1.09
CA LEU A 8 5.11 17.20 -2.42
C LEU A 8 4.18 16.30 -3.24
N GLY A 9 3.57 16.88 -4.26
CA GLY A 9 2.31 16.45 -4.90
C GLY A 9 2.28 15.08 -5.61
N LEU A 10 3.13 14.12 -5.27
CA LEU A 10 3.10 12.76 -5.83
C LEU A 10 3.10 11.66 -4.75
N LEU A 11 3.95 11.74 -3.72
CA LEU A 11 4.14 10.63 -2.79
C LEU A 11 3.49 10.88 -1.43
N ASN A 12 2.33 10.25 -1.19
CA ASN A 12 1.63 10.36 0.08
C ASN A 12 2.22 9.40 1.12
N TRP A 13 2.72 9.94 2.24
CA TRP A 13 3.29 9.14 3.33
C TRP A 13 2.29 8.15 3.94
N ASP A 14 0.99 8.45 3.89
CA ASP A 14 -0.04 7.52 4.30
C ASP A 14 -0.02 6.26 3.43
N ASP A 15 0.17 6.41 2.11
CA ASP A 15 0.22 5.28 1.18
C ASP A 15 1.42 4.34 1.49
N LEU A 16 2.54 4.91 1.98
CA LEU A 16 3.70 4.13 2.45
C LEU A 16 3.37 3.29 3.69
N LYS A 17 2.51 3.79 4.59
CA LYS A 17 2.04 3.02 5.75
C LYS A 17 1.19 1.83 5.32
N PHE A 18 0.33 2.01 4.32
CA PHE A 18 -0.45 0.90 3.73
C PHE A 18 0.48 -0.14 3.08
N PHE A 19 1.45 0.31 2.29
CA PHE A 19 2.46 -0.54 1.67
C PHE A 19 3.21 -1.38 2.72
N LEU A 20 3.71 -0.76 3.79
CA LEU A 20 4.49 -1.43 4.82
C LEU A 20 3.69 -2.54 5.53
N GLU A 21 2.41 -2.30 5.82
CA GLU A 21 1.56 -3.32 6.43
C GLU A 21 1.25 -4.48 5.48
N VAL A 22 1.07 -4.19 4.18
CA VAL A 22 0.91 -5.25 3.17
C VAL A 22 2.22 -6.02 2.97
N ALA A 23 3.37 -5.35 2.97
CA ALA A 23 4.68 -5.99 2.89
C ALA A 23 4.93 -6.94 4.08
N ARG A 24 4.50 -6.54 5.30
CA ARG A 24 4.61 -7.37 6.51
C ARG A 24 3.66 -8.56 6.53
N THR A 25 2.43 -8.37 6.07
CA THR A 25 1.39 -9.42 6.13
C THR A 25 1.36 -10.29 4.89
N ARG A 26 1.98 -9.85 3.79
CA ARG A 26 1.92 -10.43 2.43
C ARG A 26 0.49 -10.62 1.90
N LYS A 27 -0.50 -10.02 2.55
CA LYS A 27 -1.93 -10.17 2.25
C LYS A 27 -2.67 -8.87 2.51
N VAL A 28 -3.27 -8.31 1.46
CA VAL A 28 -4.07 -7.08 1.54
C VAL A 28 -5.24 -7.21 2.51
N SER A 29 -5.91 -8.37 2.57
CA SER A 29 -6.99 -8.62 3.53
C SER A 29 -6.53 -8.59 4.99
N SER A 30 -5.35 -9.15 5.27
CA SER A 30 -4.75 -9.12 6.61
C SER A 30 -4.30 -7.71 6.99
N ALA A 31 -3.71 -6.96 6.06
CA ALA A 31 -3.36 -5.56 6.27
C ALA A 31 -4.60 -4.68 6.51
N ALA A 32 -5.66 -4.85 5.70
CA ALA A 32 -6.93 -4.13 5.82
C ALA A 32 -7.53 -4.32 7.22
N ARG A 33 -7.59 -5.57 7.70
CA ARG A 33 -8.06 -5.89 9.06
C ARG A 33 -7.21 -5.24 10.15
N ARG A 34 -5.88 -5.21 9.99
CA ARG A 34 -4.96 -4.60 10.97
C ARG A 34 -5.04 -3.08 10.99
N LEU A 35 -5.30 -2.48 9.83
CA LEU A 35 -5.44 -1.03 9.67
C LEU A 35 -6.87 -0.54 9.96
N GLY A 36 -7.83 -1.45 10.14
CA GLY A 36 -9.23 -1.11 10.39
C GLY A 36 -9.92 -0.45 9.18
N VAL A 37 -9.51 -0.81 7.96
CA VAL A 37 -10.06 -0.26 6.72
C VAL A 37 -10.53 -1.36 5.78
N ASP A 38 -11.30 -0.99 4.77
CA ASP A 38 -11.70 -1.92 3.72
C ASP A 38 -10.54 -2.31 2.79
N TYR A 39 -10.67 -3.50 2.21
CA TYR A 39 -9.77 -4.03 1.18
C TYR A 39 -9.59 -3.04 0.01
N THR A 40 -10.68 -2.41 -0.44
CA THR A 40 -10.68 -1.45 -1.56
C THR A 40 -9.85 -0.21 -1.23
N THR A 41 -9.87 0.24 0.03
CA THR A 41 -9.04 1.35 0.52
C THR A 41 -7.57 0.99 0.43
N VAL A 42 -7.17 -0.17 0.97
CA VAL A 42 -5.77 -0.61 0.90
C VAL A 42 -5.31 -0.78 -0.55
N SER A 43 -6.13 -1.40 -1.40
CA SER A 43 -5.80 -1.58 -2.82
C SER A 43 -5.67 -0.24 -3.56
N ARG A 44 -6.52 0.75 -3.30
CA ARG A 44 -6.41 2.09 -3.91
C ARG A 44 -5.13 2.80 -3.46
N ARG A 45 -4.79 2.71 -2.17
CA ARG A 45 -3.60 3.34 -1.58
C ARG A 45 -2.31 2.76 -2.17
N ILE A 46 -2.26 1.44 -2.33
CA ILE A 46 -1.13 0.78 -3.00
C ILE A 46 -1.02 1.22 -4.46
N ASN A 47 -2.13 1.20 -5.23
CA ASN A 47 -2.09 1.63 -6.62
C ASN A 47 -1.65 3.10 -6.76
N SER A 48 -2.07 3.97 -5.84
CA SER A 48 -1.64 5.38 -5.77
C SER A 48 -0.13 5.49 -5.58
N LEU A 49 0.43 4.69 -4.65
CA LEU A 49 1.87 4.63 -4.41
C LEU A 49 2.65 4.09 -5.61
N GLU A 50 2.19 3.01 -6.21
CA GLU A 50 2.79 2.42 -7.42
C GLU A 50 2.79 3.42 -8.57
N THR A 51 1.68 4.15 -8.76
CA THR A 51 1.56 5.22 -9.76
C THR A 51 2.52 6.37 -9.47
N SER A 52 2.63 6.79 -8.21
CA SER A 52 3.56 7.85 -7.81
C SER A 52 5.03 7.46 -8.01
N LEU A 53 5.37 6.18 -7.83
CA LEU A 53 6.73 5.67 -7.98
C LEU A 53 7.04 5.21 -9.41
N GLY A 54 6.02 5.09 -10.26
CA GLY A 54 6.16 4.55 -11.62
C GLY A 54 6.60 3.07 -11.64
N THR A 55 6.38 2.32 -10.56
CA THR A 55 6.82 0.93 -10.43
C THR A 55 5.76 0.06 -9.76
N LEU A 56 5.70 -1.21 -10.16
CA LEU A 56 4.86 -2.23 -9.53
C LEU A 56 5.56 -2.73 -8.27
N LEU A 57 4.98 -2.44 -7.11
CA LEU A 57 5.50 -2.87 -5.81
C LEU A 57 5.01 -4.27 -5.45
N PHE A 58 3.85 -4.66 -5.97
CA PHE A 58 3.32 -6.00 -5.80
C PHE A 58 2.79 -6.59 -7.11
N GLU A 59 3.12 -7.84 -7.35
CA GLU A 59 2.48 -8.63 -8.39
C GLU A 59 1.18 -9.26 -7.87
N LYS A 60 0.11 -9.13 -8.66
CA LYS A 60 -1.13 -9.87 -8.44
C LYS A 60 -0.98 -11.29 -9.00
N SER A 61 -0.56 -12.22 -8.15
CA SER A 61 -0.58 -13.64 -8.50
C SER A 61 -1.97 -14.22 -8.24
N ARG A 62 -2.60 -14.76 -9.30
CA ARG A 62 -3.93 -15.39 -9.25
C ARG A 62 -4.03 -16.55 -8.24
N ASN A 63 -2.92 -17.20 -7.90
CA ASN A 63 -2.89 -18.33 -6.97
C ASN A 63 -2.47 -17.96 -5.53
N ASN A 64 -1.66 -16.90 -5.35
CA ASN A 64 -1.01 -16.63 -4.06
C ASN A 64 -1.24 -15.22 -3.48
N GLY A 65 -1.98 -14.35 -4.16
CA GLY A 65 -2.26 -12.99 -3.68
C GLY A 65 -1.22 -11.96 -4.12
N PHE A 66 -0.72 -11.14 -3.19
CA PHE A 66 0.24 -10.06 -3.46
C PHE A 66 1.66 -10.56 -3.19
N ILE A 67 2.48 -10.68 -4.24
CA ILE A 67 3.89 -11.06 -4.14
C ILE A 67 4.72 -9.78 -4.26
N MET A 68 5.69 -9.58 -3.37
CA MET A 68 6.56 -8.41 -3.41
C MET A 68 7.46 -8.49 -4.65
N THR A 69 7.42 -7.47 -5.50
CA THR A 69 8.36 -7.36 -6.63
C THR A 69 9.77 -7.18 -6.06
N ALA A 70 10.75 -7.95 -6.55
CA ALA A 70 12.14 -7.87 -6.12
C ALA A 70 12.87 -6.67 -6.75
#